data_AF-A0A535QUH3-F1
#
_entry.id   AF-A0A535QUH3-F1
#
_cell.length_a   1.000
_cell.length_b   1.000
_cell.length_c   1.000
_cell.angle_alpha   90.00
_cell.angle_beta   90.00
_cell.angle_gamma   90.00
#
_symmetry.space_group_name_H-M   'P 1'
#
loop_
_entity.id
_entity.type
_entity.pdbx_description
1 polymer ?
#
loop_
_entity_poly.entity_id
_entity_poly.type
_entity_poly.pdbx_seq_one_letter_code
_entity_poly.pdbx_strand_id
1 'polypeptide(L)'
;MFERHQELEFLLSSHPCDMQGEKVLQLLGQQLAYLRKTRQESRQDIAQTIKEPLYKLEIVESGDTMRRSGVTLQTYIKYAQYLQTPLFRLVSIGSNDEAVTVWDEGSSNRVKPQEVGEDEDELLAKVREAVEIIKRRGEPVTKTSVARILQTYPKAMYRFDSVKAFLEQAIGTPVRYNSNCAEEELLSKVKLAVEHLKLKGSPISQKAVARAACMNEGKLRHYSSARAIIDRAVEEYRARQLEQREEKLINGIREAIHTLKSNGETVTRTSVSREIHVGLKDLKLCPRAWVFLDQLVLAWHGKRTQGEEWELSPCVQEEAYDKKMRQVQQREETLIQQISAAAEELQARDVRVTKEALAGFLKVSIGKLKLYPRVRAHLDQTVKDAKEKQFNRREEGLLIRIELAVQQLEAQGKSVIARSIAELLHIPWNSLKYYPRTWVVVKQILSEQAERGVQSREARLVALVKSSVERLRSSGEPVNYRTVSELTGISVRTLRRRNLLLEIMEETPKNPL
;
A
#
# COMPACT_ATOMS: atom_id res chain seq x y z
N MET A 1 41.05 14.16 31.02
CA MET A 1 40.55 13.10 31.92
C MET A 1 39.37 13.57 32.79
N PHE A 2 39.34 14.83 33.22
CA PHE A 2 38.23 15.42 34.00
C PHE A 2 36.88 15.50 33.24
N GLU A 3 36.88 15.79 31.93
CA GLU A 3 35.63 15.97 31.16
C GLU A 3 34.82 14.67 30.93
N ARG A 4 35.48 13.50 30.82
CA ARG A 4 34.78 12.21 30.62
C ARG A 4 34.05 11.74 31.88
N HIS A 5 34.54 12.07 33.06
CA HIS A 5 33.89 11.71 34.33
C HIS A 5 32.60 12.51 34.52
N GLN A 6 32.61 13.80 34.17
CA GLN A 6 31.43 14.66 34.23
C GLN A 6 30.35 14.27 33.19
N GLU A 7 30.75 13.81 31.99
CA GLU A 7 29.78 13.28 31.01
C GLU A 7 29.11 11.98 31.49
N LEU A 8 29.87 11.08 32.13
CA LEU A 8 29.32 9.84 32.67
C LEU A 8 28.43 10.11 33.89
N GLU A 9 28.82 11.02 34.77
CA GLU A 9 28.04 11.44 35.94
C GLU A 9 26.71 12.09 35.53
N PHE A 10 26.74 12.94 34.49
CA PHE A 10 25.54 13.51 33.86
C PHE A 10 24.62 12.45 33.24
N LEU A 11 25.18 11.49 32.47
CA LEU A 11 24.39 10.42 31.84
C LEU A 11 23.77 9.42 32.82
N LEU A 12 24.33 9.31 34.03
CA LEU A 12 23.90 8.38 35.07
C LEU A 12 23.01 9.03 36.15
N SER A 13 22.83 10.36 36.11
CA SER A 13 21.96 11.08 37.03
C SER A 13 20.58 11.33 36.42
N SER A 14 19.53 11.20 37.20
CA SER A 14 18.14 11.40 36.73
C SER A 14 17.90 12.87 36.45
N HIS A 15 17.36 13.21 35.29
CA HIS A 15 17.18 14.59 34.85
C HIS A 15 15.72 14.89 34.45
N PRO A 16 15.24 16.15 34.58
CA PRO A 16 13.87 16.53 34.20
C PRO A 16 13.53 16.21 32.74
N CYS A 17 14.56 16.13 31.89
CA CYS A 17 14.48 15.81 30.47
C CYS A 17 14.19 14.33 30.18
N ASP A 18 14.31 13.42 31.16
CA ASP A 18 14.02 11.98 31.00
C ASP A 18 12.53 11.70 30.74
N MET A 19 11.65 12.66 31.05
CA MET A 19 10.20 12.59 30.80
C MET A 19 9.77 13.11 29.42
N GLN A 20 10.70 13.66 28.61
CA GLN A 20 10.42 14.32 27.33
C GLN A 20 11.35 13.88 26.18
N GLY A 21 11.77 12.60 26.18
CA GLY A 21 12.92 12.09 25.42
C GLY A 21 13.00 12.42 23.91
N GLU A 22 11.90 12.72 23.23
CA GLU A 22 11.95 13.16 21.82
C GLU A 22 12.36 14.63 21.64
N LYS A 23 11.92 15.52 22.53
CA LYS A 23 12.24 16.96 22.47
C LYS A 23 13.70 17.24 22.76
N VAL A 24 14.30 16.47 23.67
CA VAL A 24 15.70 16.63 24.10
C VAL A 24 16.66 16.40 22.94
N LEU A 25 16.41 15.37 22.13
CA LEU A 25 17.26 15.04 20.99
C LEU A 25 17.11 16.04 19.85
N GLN A 26 15.92 16.63 19.69
CA GLN A 26 15.69 17.70 18.73
C GLN A 26 16.44 18.98 19.13
N LEU A 27 16.41 19.35 20.41
CA LEU A 27 17.18 20.49 20.92
C LEU A 27 18.68 20.27 20.81
N LEU A 28 19.16 19.08 21.19
CA LEU A 28 20.56 18.68 21.02
C LEU A 28 21.01 18.76 19.56
N GLY A 29 20.20 18.24 18.63
CA GLY A 29 20.49 18.29 17.20
C GLY A 29 20.58 19.71 16.66
N GLN A 30 19.67 20.60 17.09
CA GLN A 30 19.67 22.01 16.72
C GLN A 30 20.90 22.75 17.25
N GLN A 31 21.31 22.49 18.50
CA GLN A 31 22.50 23.11 19.09
C GLN A 31 23.79 22.67 18.40
N LEU A 32 23.93 21.37 18.10
CA LEU A 32 25.08 20.85 17.33
C LEU A 32 25.12 21.45 15.91
N ALA A 33 23.96 21.56 15.25
CA ALA A 33 23.85 22.18 13.93
C ALA A 33 24.22 23.68 13.96
N TYR A 34 23.83 24.38 15.03
CA TYR A 34 24.20 25.78 15.25
C TYR A 34 25.71 25.92 15.42
N LEU A 35 26.34 25.14 16.30
CA LEU A 35 27.78 25.18 16.54
C LEU A 35 28.57 24.89 15.25
N ARG A 36 28.19 23.88 14.47
CA ARG A 36 28.81 23.61 13.17
C ARG A 36 28.70 24.82 12.24
N LYS A 37 27.50 25.42 12.12
CA LYS A 37 27.28 26.59 11.25
C LYS A 37 28.10 27.80 11.71
N THR A 38 28.22 28.04 13.00
CA THR A 38 29.05 29.14 13.53
C THR A 38 30.54 28.96 13.20
N ARG A 39 31.00 27.72 13.06
CA ARG A 39 32.37 27.39 12.64
C ARG A 39 32.54 27.26 11.12
N GLN A 40 31.46 27.47 10.35
CA GLN A 40 31.43 27.35 8.87
C GLN A 40 31.90 25.98 8.33
N GLU A 41 31.76 24.91 9.11
CA GLU A 41 32.19 23.59 8.71
C GLU A 41 31.11 22.81 7.94
N SER A 42 31.51 22.07 6.90
CA SER A 42 30.62 21.19 6.15
C SER A 42 30.33 19.92 6.93
N ARG A 43 29.10 19.41 6.86
CA ARG A 43 28.75 18.10 7.43
C ARG A 43 29.59 16.97 6.82
N GLN A 44 29.98 17.12 5.55
CA GLN A 44 30.79 16.13 4.84
C GLN A 44 32.20 16.04 5.43
N ASP A 45 32.81 17.17 5.75
CA ASP A 45 34.16 17.24 6.30
C ASP A 45 34.18 16.61 7.69
N ILE A 46 33.21 16.98 8.54
CA ILE A 46 33.08 16.40 9.88
C ILE A 46 32.83 14.90 9.82
N ALA A 47 31.94 14.43 8.94
CA ALA A 47 31.65 13.00 8.73
C ALA A 47 32.91 12.21 8.39
N GLN A 48 33.75 12.76 7.50
CA GLN A 48 35.03 12.15 7.11
C GLN A 48 36.01 12.11 8.29
N THR A 49 36.11 13.17 9.08
CA THR A 49 37.04 13.24 10.22
C THR A 49 36.64 12.32 11.37
N ILE A 50 35.34 12.26 11.71
CA ILE A 50 34.84 11.38 12.79
C ILE A 50 34.63 9.92 12.33
N LYS A 51 34.85 9.64 11.04
CA LYS A 51 34.63 8.34 10.37
C LYS A 51 33.20 7.80 10.56
N GLU A 52 32.20 8.68 10.46
CA GLU A 52 30.79 8.28 10.46
C GLU A 52 30.15 8.65 9.11
N PRO A 53 29.20 7.85 8.61
CA PRO A 53 28.54 8.15 7.35
C PRO A 53 27.66 9.42 7.47
N LEU A 54 27.68 10.25 6.42
CA LEU A 54 27.01 11.56 6.37
C LEU A 54 25.56 11.54 6.85
N TYR A 55 24.79 10.52 6.45
CA TYR A 55 23.37 10.44 6.80
C TYR A 55 23.14 10.35 8.33
N LYS A 56 24.11 9.83 9.10
CA LYS A 56 23.99 9.81 10.57
C LYS A 56 24.09 11.19 11.18
N LEU A 57 24.96 12.06 10.63
CA LEU A 57 25.04 13.45 11.09
C LEU A 57 23.78 14.24 10.75
N GLU A 58 23.15 13.95 9.60
CA GLU A 58 21.86 14.55 9.23
C GLU A 58 20.74 14.13 10.19
N ILE A 59 20.73 12.87 10.61
CA ILE A 59 19.78 12.36 11.63
C ILE A 59 20.08 13.00 13.00
N VAL A 60 21.34 13.12 13.39
CA VAL A 60 21.75 13.78 14.64
C VAL A 60 21.30 15.23 14.68
N GLU A 61 21.57 16.01 13.62
CA GLU A 61 21.18 17.44 13.55
C GLU A 61 19.66 17.66 13.48
N SER A 62 18.93 16.73 12.87
CA SER A 62 17.47 16.83 12.77
C SER A 62 16.72 16.36 14.01
N GLY A 63 17.35 15.54 14.86
CA GLY A 63 16.73 14.91 16.02
C GLY A 63 15.61 13.92 15.64
N ASP A 64 15.56 13.45 14.39
CA ASP A 64 14.48 12.59 13.88
C ASP A 64 14.51 11.20 14.55
N THR A 65 13.49 10.91 15.34
CA THR A 65 13.37 9.66 16.10
C THR A 65 12.90 8.47 15.25
N MET A 66 12.28 8.73 14.09
CA MET A 66 11.70 7.72 13.21
C MET A 66 12.73 7.07 12.26
N ARG A 67 13.87 7.74 12.02
CA ARG A 67 14.92 7.28 11.08
C ARG A 67 16.18 6.74 11.75
N ARG A 68 16.14 6.44 13.05
CA ARG A 68 17.30 6.10 13.93
C ARG A 68 18.10 4.83 13.58
N SER A 69 17.98 4.25 12.40
CA SER A 69 18.76 3.07 12.04
C SER A 69 20.27 3.38 12.07
N GLY A 70 20.94 3.03 13.18
CA GLY A 70 22.41 3.07 13.34
C GLY A 70 23.02 4.33 13.99
N VAL A 71 22.22 5.28 14.48
CA VAL A 71 22.73 6.43 15.27
C VAL A 71 22.75 6.05 16.75
N THR A 72 23.91 6.13 17.39
CA THR A 72 24.10 5.77 18.80
C THR A 72 24.55 6.99 19.61
N LEU A 73 24.47 6.92 20.94
CA LEU A 73 25.01 7.95 21.84
C LEU A 73 26.49 8.24 21.54
N GLN A 74 27.26 7.22 21.14
CA GLN A 74 28.66 7.38 20.76
C GLN A 74 28.82 8.30 19.54
N THR A 75 27.87 8.32 18.61
CA THR A 75 27.86 9.25 17.47
C THR A 75 27.69 10.69 17.94
N TYR A 76 26.82 10.95 18.92
CA TYR A 76 26.64 12.27 19.54
C TYR A 76 27.91 12.71 20.28
N ILE A 77 28.54 11.81 21.04
CA ILE A 77 29.78 12.09 21.78
C ILE A 77 30.91 12.44 20.81
N LYS A 78 31.12 11.64 19.75
CA LYS A 78 32.16 11.93 18.74
C LYS A 78 31.95 13.28 18.06
N TYR A 79 30.70 13.62 17.74
CA TYR A 79 30.38 14.88 17.09
C TYR A 79 30.61 16.07 18.04
N ALA A 80 30.16 15.95 19.29
CA ALA A 80 30.37 16.96 20.34
C ALA A 80 31.86 17.16 20.67
N GLN A 81 32.64 16.07 20.74
CA GLN A 81 34.10 16.11 20.92
C GLN A 81 34.81 16.80 19.75
N TYR A 82 34.40 16.52 18.51
CA TYR A 82 34.93 17.22 17.35
C TYR A 82 34.67 18.74 17.44
N LEU A 83 33.46 19.12 17.89
CA LEU A 83 33.10 20.51 18.16
C LEU A 83 33.67 21.05 19.49
N GLN A 84 34.48 20.28 20.21
CA GLN A 84 35.10 20.64 21.49
C GLN A 84 34.09 21.18 22.51
N THR A 85 32.87 20.66 22.51
CA THR A 85 31.81 21.07 23.42
C THR A 85 31.22 19.83 24.07
N PRO A 86 31.34 19.65 25.40
CA PRO A 86 30.85 18.44 26.05
C PRO A 86 29.32 18.38 26.04
N LEU A 87 28.76 17.17 25.92
CA LEU A 87 27.32 16.99 25.71
C LEU A 87 26.46 17.57 26.84
N PHE A 88 26.90 17.45 28.10
CA PHE A 88 26.14 17.95 29.25
C PHE A 88 25.87 19.46 29.16
N ARG A 89 26.84 20.23 28.64
CA ARG A 89 26.69 21.69 28.46
C ARG A 89 25.59 22.03 27.46
N LEU A 90 25.37 21.18 26.45
CA LEU A 90 24.33 21.35 25.45
C LEU A 90 22.93 21.01 25.98
N VAL A 91 22.83 20.15 26.99
CA VAL A 91 21.55 19.77 27.61
C VAL A 91 21.16 20.73 28.74
N SER A 92 22.12 21.20 29.55
CA SER A 92 21.85 22.13 30.66
C SER A 92 21.31 23.49 30.19
N ILE A 93 21.71 23.95 29.00
CA ILE A 93 21.19 25.20 28.40
C ILE A 93 19.68 25.12 28.11
N GLY A 94 19.13 23.92 27.91
CA GLY A 94 17.69 23.71 27.71
C GLY A 94 16.88 23.56 28.99
N SER A 95 17.53 23.54 30.17
CA SER A 95 16.87 23.23 31.46
C SER A 95 16.74 24.46 32.38
N ASN A 96 17.49 25.54 32.13
CA ASN A 96 17.35 26.79 32.88
C ASN A 96 16.38 27.72 32.15
N ASP A 97 15.19 27.88 32.72
CA ASP A 97 14.13 28.82 32.29
C ASP A 97 14.53 30.31 32.40
N GLU A 98 15.79 30.67 32.65
CA GLU A 98 16.24 32.05 32.91
C GLU A 98 17.27 32.61 31.90
N ALA A 99 17.25 32.13 30.65
CA ALA A 99 17.86 32.86 29.53
C ALA A 99 16.90 33.01 28.33
N VAL A 100 15.58 33.03 28.62
CA VAL A 100 14.53 33.25 27.64
C VAL A 100 14.05 34.71 27.73
N THR A 101 14.93 35.63 27.35
CA THR A 101 14.52 36.95 26.87
C THR A 101 15.44 37.32 25.72
N VAL A 102 14.82 37.65 24.59
CA VAL A 102 15.43 37.94 23.27
C VAL A 102 15.73 36.70 22.40
N TRP A 103 14.70 35.89 22.13
CA TRP A 103 14.62 35.21 20.83
C TRP A 103 13.20 35.38 20.29
N ASP A 104 13.12 36.29 19.32
CA ASP A 104 11.97 36.63 18.49
C ASP A 104 11.24 35.36 18.01
N GLU A 105 9.92 35.28 18.22
CA GLU A 105 9.03 34.20 17.77
C GLU A 105 8.89 34.13 16.23
N GLY A 106 9.86 34.64 15.49
CA GLY A 106 9.93 34.67 14.04
C GLY A 106 11.24 34.10 13.51
N SER A 107 11.63 32.86 13.86
CA SER A 107 12.79 32.22 13.21
C SER A 107 12.72 30.68 13.16
N SER A 108 11.68 30.16 12.52
CA SER A 108 11.79 28.90 11.76
C SER A 108 12.45 29.20 10.40
N ASN A 109 13.67 29.72 10.43
CA ASN A 109 14.49 29.91 9.24
C ASN A 109 15.22 28.59 8.93
N ARG A 110 14.52 27.70 8.20
CA ARG A 110 15.19 27.04 7.08
C ARG A 110 15.80 28.18 6.26
N VAL A 111 17.11 28.15 6.05
CA VAL A 111 17.80 29.10 5.18
C VAL A 111 17.03 29.17 3.86
N LYS A 112 16.25 30.24 3.70
CA LYS A 112 15.68 30.62 2.41
C LYS A 112 16.89 30.89 1.50
N PRO A 113 16.93 30.37 0.27
CA PRO A 113 17.74 31.01 -0.75
C PRO A 113 17.34 32.48 -0.77
N GLN A 114 18.37 33.32 -0.64
CA GLN A 114 18.41 34.76 -0.84
C GLN A 114 17.16 35.30 -1.56
N GLU A 115 16.41 36.18 -0.90
CA GLU A 115 15.34 36.96 -1.51
C GLU A 115 15.98 37.91 -2.53
N VAL A 116 16.22 37.39 -3.74
CA VAL A 116 16.16 38.20 -4.94
C VAL A 116 14.66 38.37 -5.19
N GLY A 117 14.17 39.59 -5.06
CA GLY A 117 12.85 39.95 -5.59
C GLY A 117 12.89 39.78 -7.09
N GLU A 118 12.67 38.56 -7.58
CA GLU A 118 12.35 38.34 -8.98
C GLU A 118 10.86 38.66 -9.11
N ASP A 119 10.54 39.68 -9.90
CA ASP A 119 9.17 40.01 -10.25
C ASP A 119 8.51 38.76 -10.85
N GLU A 120 7.26 38.49 -10.45
CA GLU A 120 6.50 37.30 -10.86
C GLU A 120 6.48 37.13 -12.40
N ASP A 121 6.50 38.26 -13.12
CA ASP A 121 6.54 38.32 -14.58
C ASP A 121 7.88 37.84 -15.18
N GLU A 122 9.00 38.11 -14.51
CA GLU A 122 10.32 37.65 -14.93
C GLU A 122 10.45 36.14 -14.73
N LEU A 123 9.98 35.63 -13.59
CA LEU A 123 9.92 34.20 -13.32
C LEU A 123 9.01 33.48 -14.33
N LEU A 124 7.87 34.08 -14.66
CA LEU A 124 6.95 33.55 -15.67
C LEU A 124 7.61 33.49 -17.05
N ALA A 125 8.40 34.51 -17.44
CA ALA A 125 9.16 34.50 -18.69
C ALA A 125 10.21 33.37 -18.73
N LYS A 126 10.99 33.20 -17.65
CA LYS A 126 11.95 32.10 -17.51
C LYS A 126 11.27 30.72 -17.58
N VAL A 127 10.09 30.59 -16.97
CA VAL A 127 9.29 29.36 -17.03
C VAL A 127 8.79 29.05 -18.45
N ARG A 128 8.36 30.06 -19.22
CA ARG A 128 7.98 29.87 -20.63
C ARG A 128 9.15 29.36 -21.46
N GLU A 129 10.32 29.96 -21.29
CA GLU A 129 11.54 29.55 -22.00
C GLU A 129 11.95 28.11 -21.65
N ALA A 130 11.91 27.76 -20.36
CA ALA A 130 12.22 26.41 -19.90
C ALA A 130 11.27 25.35 -20.48
N VAL A 131 9.97 25.65 -20.55
CA VAL A 131 8.98 24.77 -21.19
C VAL A 131 9.30 24.57 -22.68
N GLU A 132 9.70 25.63 -23.39
CA GLU A 132 10.01 25.56 -24.81
C GLU A 132 11.31 24.77 -25.09
N ILE A 133 12.31 24.87 -24.21
CA ILE A 133 13.51 24.04 -24.26
C ILE A 133 13.17 22.55 -24.10
N ILE A 134 12.25 22.22 -23.18
CA ILE A 134 11.80 20.83 -22.95
C ILE A 134 11.06 20.28 -24.16
N LYS A 135 10.17 21.09 -24.75
CA LYS A 135 9.44 20.72 -25.97
C LYS A 135 10.39 20.48 -27.15
N ARG A 136 11.38 21.36 -27.35
CA ARG A 136 12.42 21.17 -28.39
C ARG A 136 13.27 19.92 -28.17
N ARG A 137 13.42 19.46 -26.92
CA ARG A 137 14.13 18.21 -26.58
C ARG A 137 13.25 16.96 -26.72
N GLY A 138 11.95 17.10 -27.00
CA GLY A 138 11.01 15.97 -27.06
C GLY A 138 10.75 15.30 -25.71
N GLU A 139 11.15 15.94 -24.60
CA GLU A 139 10.89 15.45 -23.26
C GLU A 139 9.47 15.84 -22.80
N PRO A 140 8.83 15.06 -21.91
CA PRO A 140 7.55 15.45 -21.35
C PRO A 140 7.70 16.68 -20.45
N VAL A 141 6.87 17.70 -20.69
CA VAL A 141 6.78 18.88 -19.85
C VAL A 141 6.13 18.48 -18.53
N THR A 142 6.95 18.35 -17.49
CA THR A 142 6.52 18.03 -16.13
C THR A 142 7.03 19.10 -15.18
N LYS A 143 6.34 19.30 -14.06
CA LYS A 143 6.79 20.22 -13.00
C LYS A 143 8.23 19.96 -12.52
N THR A 144 8.68 18.70 -12.61
CA THR A 144 10.02 18.28 -12.22
C THR A 144 11.06 18.59 -13.31
N SER A 145 10.71 18.43 -14.59
CA SER A 145 11.62 18.76 -15.70
C SER A 145 11.80 20.27 -15.83
N VAL A 146 10.75 21.07 -15.61
CA VAL A 146 10.85 22.54 -15.57
C VAL A 146 11.68 23.02 -14.38
N ALA A 147 11.42 22.49 -13.17
CA ALA A 147 12.20 22.81 -11.97
C ALA A 147 13.70 22.50 -12.14
N ARG A 148 14.03 21.39 -12.82
CA ARG A 148 15.41 21.01 -13.13
C ARG A 148 16.11 22.02 -14.04
N ILE A 149 15.44 22.53 -15.07
CA ILE A 149 16.04 23.52 -15.98
C ILE A 149 16.26 24.85 -15.27
N LEU A 150 15.29 25.27 -14.45
CA LEU A 150 15.38 26.51 -13.68
C LEU A 150 16.26 26.37 -12.43
N GLN A 151 16.77 25.17 -12.13
CA GLN A 151 17.50 24.86 -10.89
C GLN A 151 16.76 25.28 -9.61
N THR A 152 15.42 25.24 -9.65
CA THR A 152 14.54 25.57 -8.53
C THR A 152 13.85 24.34 -7.98
N TYR A 153 13.12 24.49 -6.86
CA TYR A 153 12.33 23.41 -6.27
C TYR A 153 10.88 23.44 -6.80
N PRO A 154 10.25 22.29 -7.13
CA PRO A 154 8.92 22.25 -7.73
C PRO A 154 7.82 23.02 -6.98
N LYS A 155 7.86 23.09 -5.64
CA LYS A 155 6.87 23.85 -4.85
C LYS A 155 7.09 25.36 -4.90
N ALA A 156 8.29 25.84 -5.19
CA ALA A 156 8.60 27.28 -5.21
C ALA A 156 7.89 28.00 -6.36
N MET A 157 7.83 27.37 -7.54
CA MET A 157 7.13 27.91 -8.73
C MET A 157 5.61 27.97 -8.55
N TYR A 158 5.04 27.05 -7.76
CA TYR A 158 3.59 26.97 -7.49
C TYR A 158 3.12 27.98 -6.43
N ARG A 159 4.01 28.82 -5.92
CA ARG A 159 3.68 29.92 -5.00
C ARG A 159 3.01 31.08 -5.73
N PHE A 160 3.30 31.25 -7.02
CA PHE A 160 2.78 32.31 -7.88
C PHE A 160 1.63 31.77 -8.73
N ASP A 161 0.47 32.41 -8.66
CA ASP A 161 -0.74 31.92 -9.30
C ASP A 161 -0.65 31.98 -10.84
N SER A 162 0.05 32.97 -11.40
CA SER A 162 0.25 33.10 -12.85
C SER A 162 1.15 31.99 -13.42
N VAL A 163 2.25 31.68 -12.72
CA VAL A 163 3.19 30.60 -13.07
C VAL A 163 2.52 29.24 -12.94
N LYS A 164 1.73 29.05 -11.88
CA LYS A 164 0.93 27.84 -11.69
C LYS A 164 -0.08 27.64 -12.81
N ALA A 165 -0.86 28.67 -13.16
CA ALA A 165 -1.84 28.60 -14.24
C ALA A 165 -1.18 28.27 -15.59
N PHE A 166 -0.06 28.92 -15.92
CA PHE A 166 0.68 28.64 -17.15
C PHE A 166 1.25 27.21 -17.16
N LEU A 167 1.82 26.73 -16.06
CA LEU A 167 2.33 25.35 -15.97
C LEU A 167 1.21 24.33 -16.05
N GLU A 168 0.08 24.54 -15.38
CA GLU A 168 -1.09 23.66 -15.47
C GLU A 168 -1.67 23.62 -16.90
N GLN A 169 -1.61 24.74 -17.63
CA GLN A 169 -1.99 24.79 -19.05
C GLN A 169 -0.95 24.12 -19.97
N ALA A 170 0.35 24.34 -19.72
CA ALA A 170 1.44 23.80 -20.53
C ALA A 170 1.68 22.30 -20.31
N ILE A 171 1.40 21.81 -19.10
CA ILE A 171 1.35 20.37 -18.76
C ILE A 171 0.07 19.74 -19.34
N GLY A 172 -0.93 20.56 -19.72
CA GLY A 172 -2.31 20.14 -19.96
C GLY A 172 -2.97 19.78 -18.64
N THR A 173 -4.31 19.83 -18.57
CA THR A 173 -5.09 19.27 -17.46
C THR A 173 -4.42 17.98 -17.02
N PRO A 174 -4.05 17.83 -15.73
CA PRO A 174 -3.45 16.60 -15.24
C PRO A 174 -4.52 15.53 -15.41
N VAL A 175 -4.51 14.88 -16.58
CA VAL A 175 -5.17 13.62 -16.83
C VAL A 175 -4.70 12.79 -15.67
N ARG A 176 -5.60 12.53 -14.71
CA ARG A 176 -5.48 11.38 -13.81
C ARG A 176 -4.87 10.29 -14.66
N TYR A 177 -3.62 9.93 -14.37
CA TYR A 177 -2.88 8.91 -15.12
C TYR A 177 -3.89 7.85 -15.55
N ASN A 178 -4.14 7.77 -16.85
CA ASN A 178 -5.17 6.92 -17.41
C ASN A 178 -4.75 5.49 -17.04
N SER A 179 -5.27 4.98 -15.92
CA SER A 179 -4.85 3.73 -15.29
C SER A 179 -5.00 2.55 -16.25
N ASN A 180 -5.88 2.70 -17.24
CA ASN A 180 -6.13 1.70 -18.26
C ASN A 180 -4.97 1.57 -19.27
N CYS A 181 -4.36 2.67 -19.75
CA CYS A 181 -3.26 2.57 -20.72
C CYS A 181 -1.97 2.02 -20.10
N ALA A 182 -1.65 2.42 -18.86
CA ALA A 182 -0.49 1.90 -18.15
C ALA A 182 -0.67 0.43 -17.73
N GLU A 183 -1.91 0.03 -17.40
CA GLU A 183 -2.24 -1.37 -17.13
C GLU A 183 -2.18 -2.21 -18.41
N GLU A 184 -2.71 -1.73 -19.54
CA GLU A 184 -2.63 -2.43 -20.83
C GLU A 184 -1.18 -2.61 -21.31
N GLU A 185 -0.33 -1.59 -21.17
CA GLU A 185 1.10 -1.68 -21.50
C GLU A 185 1.80 -2.67 -20.57
N LEU A 186 1.47 -2.67 -19.28
CA LEU A 186 1.99 -3.62 -18.29
C LEU A 186 1.55 -5.06 -18.62
N LEU A 187 0.28 -5.26 -18.95
CA LEU A 187 -0.26 -6.56 -19.35
C LEU A 187 0.42 -7.07 -20.61
N SER A 188 0.70 -6.19 -21.57
CA SER A 188 1.41 -6.52 -22.81
C SER A 188 2.84 -6.98 -22.52
N LYS A 189 3.56 -6.26 -21.64
CA LYS A 189 4.91 -6.66 -21.18
C LYS A 189 4.90 -8.02 -20.45
N VAL A 190 3.90 -8.26 -19.61
CA VAL A 190 3.74 -9.55 -18.89
C VAL A 190 3.46 -10.68 -19.88
N LYS A 191 2.59 -10.48 -20.87
CA LYS A 191 2.31 -11.48 -21.92
C LYS A 191 3.57 -11.82 -22.73
N LEU A 192 4.30 -10.81 -23.19
CA LEU A 192 5.55 -11.00 -23.93
C LEU A 192 6.60 -11.74 -23.09
N ALA A 193 6.73 -11.41 -21.80
CA ALA A 193 7.64 -12.08 -20.89
C ALA A 193 7.28 -13.56 -20.69
N VAL A 194 5.98 -13.89 -20.61
CA VAL A 194 5.49 -15.27 -20.53
C VAL A 194 5.81 -16.03 -21.81
N GLU A 195 5.55 -15.47 -22.99
CA GLU A 195 5.86 -16.12 -24.28
C GLU A 195 7.36 -16.32 -24.46
N HIS A 196 8.19 -15.34 -24.08
CA HIS A 196 9.65 -15.49 -24.11
C HIS A 196 10.13 -16.64 -23.20
N LEU A 197 9.54 -16.80 -22.00
CA LEU A 197 9.88 -17.91 -21.11
C LEU A 197 9.39 -19.27 -21.64
N LYS A 198 8.23 -19.31 -22.32
CA LYS A 198 7.73 -20.50 -23.01
C LYS A 198 8.70 -20.94 -24.11
N LEU A 199 9.13 -20.02 -24.98
CA LEU A 199 10.09 -20.29 -26.06
C LEU A 199 11.44 -20.79 -25.52
N LYS A 200 11.89 -20.23 -24.40
CA LYS A 200 13.15 -20.63 -23.76
C LYS A 200 13.06 -21.95 -22.98
N GLY A 201 11.87 -22.52 -22.80
CA GLY A 201 11.65 -23.73 -21.98
C GLY A 201 11.98 -23.57 -20.50
N SER A 202 12.15 -22.32 -20.03
CA SER A 202 12.53 -22.02 -18.64
C SER A 202 11.33 -22.14 -17.70
N PRO A 203 11.53 -22.45 -16.41
CA PRO A 203 10.43 -22.58 -15.46
C PRO A 203 9.64 -21.28 -15.33
N ILE A 204 8.37 -21.33 -15.72
CA ILE A 204 7.45 -20.20 -15.63
C ILE A 204 7.06 -20.04 -14.16
N SER A 205 7.48 -18.92 -13.57
CA SER A 205 7.14 -18.53 -12.21
C SER A 205 6.97 -17.02 -12.15
N GLN A 206 6.23 -16.53 -11.16
CA GLN A 206 6.03 -15.09 -10.99
C GLN A 206 7.36 -14.31 -10.91
N LYS A 207 8.37 -14.87 -10.24
CA LYS A 207 9.72 -14.30 -10.16
C LYS A 207 10.47 -14.34 -11.49
N ALA A 208 10.27 -15.39 -12.30
CA ALA A 208 10.87 -15.47 -13.63
C ALA A 208 10.22 -14.47 -14.59
N VAL A 209 8.89 -14.35 -14.57
CA VAL A 209 8.13 -13.39 -15.38
C VAL A 209 8.49 -11.95 -14.99
N ALA A 210 8.58 -11.64 -13.69
CA ALA A 210 9.00 -10.32 -13.22
C ALA A 210 10.40 -9.94 -13.74
N ARG A 211 11.35 -10.89 -13.68
CA ARG A 211 12.71 -10.67 -14.22
C ARG A 211 12.70 -10.50 -15.74
N ALA A 212 11.95 -11.33 -16.46
CA ALA A 212 11.83 -11.24 -17.92
C ALA A 212 11.14 -9.96 -18.40
N ALA A 213 10.21 -9.42 -17.60
CA ALA A 213 9.54 -8.15 -17.86
C ALA A 213 10.33 -6.92 -17.35
N CYS A 214 11.50 -7.12 -16.71
CA CYS A 214 12.27 -6.06 -16.03
C CYS A 214 11.45 -5.28 -14.99
N MET A 215 10.60 -5.98 -14.21
CA MET A 215 9.70 -5.39 -13.22
C MET A 215 9.99 -5.91 -11.80
N ASN A 216 9.53 -5.15 -10.80
CA ASN A 216 9.56 -5.59 -9.41
C ASN A 216 8.45 -6.63 -9.14
N GLU A 217 8.81 -7.80 -8.61
CA GLU A 217 7.88 -8.88 -8.26
C GLU A 217 6.73 -8.41 -7.35
N GLY A 218 7.05 -7.58 -6.35
CA GLY A 218 6.06 -7.06 -5.41
C GLY A 218 5.00 -6.19 -6.10
N LYS A 219 5.39 -5.40 -7.11
CA LYS A 219 4.46 -4.56 -7.88
C LYS A 219 3.46 -5.42 -8.66
N LEU A 220 3.91 -6.50 -9.29
CA LEU A 220 3.04 -7.38 -10.09
C LEU A 220 1.97 -8.11 -9.25
N ARG A 221 2.18 -8.29 -7.94
CA ARG A 221 1.19 -8.93 -7.05
C ARG A 221 -0.06 -8.07 -6.85
N HIS A 222 0.07 -6.75 -6.98
CA HIS A 222 -1.02 -5.80 -6.75
C HIS A 222 -1.94 -5.62 -7.97
N TYR A 223 -1.52 -6.08 -9.15
CA TYR A 223 -2.33 -6.05 -10.37
C TYR A 223 -3.03 -7.40 -10.56
N SER A 224 -4.33 -7.45 -10.29
CA SER A 224 -5.16 -8.66 -10.38
C SER A 224 -5.12 -9.28 -11.79
N SER A 225 -5.23 -8.45 -12.83
CA SER A 225 -5.20 -8.85 -14.24
C SER A 225 -3.87 -9.52 -14.63
N ALA A 226 -2.75 -8.89 -14.27
CA ALA A 226 -1.41 -9.43 -14.53
C ALA A 226 -1.16 -10.74 -13.77
N ARG A 227 -1.61 -10.80 -12.51
CA ARG A 227 -1.52 -12.00 -11.69
C ARG A 227 -2.32 -13.16 -12.29
N ALA A 228 -3.53 -12.92 -12.77
CA ALA A 228 -4.34 -13.96 -13.41
C ALA A 228 -3.66 -14.56 -14.64
N ILE A 229 -3.03 -13.73 -15.48
CA ILE A 229 -2.26 -14.20 -16.65
C ILE A 229 -1.08 -15.06 -16.21
N ILE A 230 -0.33 -14.63 -15.20
CA ILE A 230 0.81 -15.37 -14.67
C ILE A 230 0.35 -16.70 -14.05
N ASP A 231 -0.68 -16.69 -13.22
CA ASP A 231 -1.20 -17.88 -12.55
C ASP A 231 -1.69 -18.91 -13.58
N ARG A 232 -2.41 -18.47 -14.63
CA ARG A 232 -2.79 -19.34 -15.75
C ARG A 232 -1.58 -19.93 -16.47
N ALA A 233 -0.59 -19.10 -16.80
CA ALA A 233 0.61 -19.57 -17.50
C ALA A 233 1.46 -20.55 -16.66
N VAL A 234 1.51 -20.35 -15.34
CA VAL A 234 2.17 -21.26 -14.40
C VAL A 234 1.46 -22.60 -14.34
N GLU A 235 0.13 -22.61 -14.27
CA GLU A 235 -0.65 -23.85 -14.27
C GLU A 235 -0.55 -24.60 -15.61
N GLU A 236 -0.61 -23.89 -16.74
CA GLU A 236 -0.38 -24.48 -18.07
C GLU A 236 1.03 -25.09 -18.20
N TYR A 237 2.06 -24.41 -17.68
CA TYR A 237 3.43 -24.94 -17.67
C TYR A 237 3.55 -26.19 -16.80
N ARG A 238 2.96 -26.18 -15.59
CA ARG A 238 2.96 -27.34 -14.68
C ARG A 238 2.22 -28.53 -15.29
N ALA A 239 1.08 -28.30 -15.95
CA ALA A 239 0.33 -29.34 -16.64
C ALA A 239 1.16 -29.99 -17.75
N ARG A 240 1.79 -29.19 -18.63
CA ARG A 240 2.66 -29.72 -19.70
C ARG A 240 3.88 -30.47 -19.15
N GLN A 241 4.48 -29.98 -18.07
CA GLN A 241 5.60 -30.69 -17.42
C GLN A 241 5.16 -32.02 -16.82
N LEU A 242 3.96 -32.08 -16.24
CA LEU A 242 3.38 -33.33 -15.75
C LEU A 242 3.13 -34.31 -16.90
N GLU A 243 2.51 -33.86 -18.00
CA GLU A 243 2.28 -34.68 -19.20
C GLU A 243 3.59 -35.25 -19.77
N GLN A 244 4.62 -34.41 -19.94
CA GLN A 244 5.94 -34.85 -20.42
C GLN A 244 6.60 -35.85 -19.47
N ARG A 245 6.46 -35.63 -18.16
CA ARG A 245 6.95 -36.58 -17.14
C ARG A 245 6.20 -37.90 -17.21
N GLU A 246 4.88 -37.85 -17.39
CA GLU A 246 4.03 -39.04 -17.53
C GLU A 246 4.39 -39.84 -18.79
N GLU A 247 4.62 -39.19 -19.92
CA GLU A 247 5.04 -39.87 -21.16
C GLU A 247 6.40 -40.53 -21.02
N LYS A 248 7.37 -39.85 -20.42
CA LYS A 248 8.68 -40.46 -20.10
C LYS A 248 8.54 -41.67 -19.19
N LEU A 249 7.68 -41.58 -18.17
CA LEU A 249 7.40 -42.71 -17.28
C LEU A 249 6.70 -43.86 -18.01
N ILE A 250 5.76 -43.58 -18.90
CA ILE A 250 5.07 -44.59 -19.73
C ILE A 250 6.07 -45.31 -20.63
N ASN A 251 6.96 -44.58 -21.28
CA ASN A 251 8.02 -45.18 -22.11
C ASN A 251 9.00 -45.99 -21.26
N GLY A 252 9.43 -45.47 -20.12
CA GLY A 252 10.27 -46.22 -19.17
C GLY A 252 9.58 -47.48 -18.65
N ILE A 253 8.27 -47.45 -18.38
CA ILE A 253 7.48 -48.62 -18.00
C ILE A 253 7.47 -49.66 -19.13
N ARG A 254 7.34 -49.24 -20.40
CA ARG A 254 7.38 -50.14 -21.55
C ARG A 254 8.75 -50.82 -21.67
N GLU A 255 9.82 -50.05 -21.57
CA GLU A 255 11.20 -50.55 -21.62
C GLU A 255 11.49 -51.51 -20.46
N ALA A 256 11.11 -51.13 -19.24
CA ALA A 256 11.26 -51.96 -18.04
C ALA A 256 10.53 -53.31 -18.16
N ILE A 257 9.36 -53.34 -18.79
CA ILE A 257 8.65 -54.59 -19.00
C ILE A 257 9.37 -55.46 -20.03
N HIS A 258 9.96 -54.88 -21.07
CA HIS A 258 10.79 -55.60 -22.02
C HIS A 258 12.04 -56.22 -21.36
N THR A 259 12.72 -55.49 -20.48
CA THR A 259 13.91 -56.00 -19.76
C THR A 259 13.52 -57.08 -18.75
N LEU A 260 12.44 -56.90 -18.00
CA LEU A 260 11.93 -57.94 -17.10
C LEU A 260 11.49 -59.20 -17.88
N LYS A 261 10.94 -59.04 -19.10
CA LYS A 261 10.61 -60.17 -19.99
C LYS A 261 11.86 -60.91 -20.46
N SER A 262 12.89 -60.20 -20.93
CA SER A 262 14.14 -60.83 -21.39
C SER A 262 14.85 -61.59 -20.27
N ASN A 263 14.69 -61.13 -19.03
CA ASN A 263 15.30 -61.74 -17.85
C ASN A 263 14.43 -62.84 -17.22
N GLY A 264 13.22 -63.09 -17.73
CA GLY A 264 12.29 -64.10 -17.20
C GLY A 264 11.67 -63.75 -15.84
N GLU A 265 11.74 -62.48 -15.42
CA GLU A 265 11.23 -62.02 -14.13
C GLU A 265 9.72 -61.73 -14.16
N THR A 266 9.08 -61.74 -12.98
CA THR A 266 7.66 -61.43 -12.86
C THR A 266 7.39 -59.93 -13.00
N VAL A 267 6.46 -59.55 -13.88
CA VAL A 267 6.04 -58.15 -14.06
C VAL A 267 5.06 -57.77 -12.95
N THR A 268 5.60 -57.16 -11.90
CA THR A 268 4.85 -56.64 -10.74
C THR A 268 5.07 -55.15 -10.64
N ARG A 269 4.15 -54.44 -9.96
CA ARG A 269 4.30 -52.98 -9.73
C ARG A 269 5.64 -52.64 -9.06
N THR A 270 6.11 -53.51 -8.16
CA THR A 270 7.39 -53.39 -7.46
C THR A 270 8.61 -53.65 -8.34
N SER A 271 8.57 -54.65 -9.24
CA SER A 271 9.68 -54.91 -10.16
C SER A 271 9.81 -53.81 -11.22
N VAL A 272 8.69 -53.34 -11.78
CA VAL A 272 8.73 -52.22 -12.75
C VAL A 272 9.21 -50.93 -12.10
N SER A 273 8.77 -50.62 -10.87
CA SER A 273 9.25 -49.46 -10.10
C SER A 273 10.75 -49.52 -9.80
N ARG A 274 11.30 -50.71 -9.54
CA ARG A 274 12.73 -50.93 -9.34
C ARG A 274 13.50 -50.66 -10.64
N GLU A 275 13.01 -51.20 -11.74
CA GLU A 275 13.65 -51.12 -13.05
C GLU A 275 13.69 -49.68 -13.59
N ILE A 276 12.61 -48.92 -13.44
CA ILE A 276 12.57 -47.50 -13.83
C ILE A 276 13.25 -46.56 -12.81
N HIS A 277 13.74 -47.09 -11.68
CA HIS A 277 14.38 -46.33 -10.61
C HIS A 277 13.52 -45.17 -10.05
N VAL A 278 12.19 -45.33 -10.06
CA VAL A 278 11.23 -44.34 -9.53
C VAL A 278 10.41 -45.01 -8.44
N GLY A 279 10.34 -44.38 -7.26
CA GLY A 279 9.59 -44.91 -6.13
C GLY A 279 8.09 -44.99 -6.40
N LEU A 280 7.41 -46.01 -5.88
CA LEU A 280 5.96 -46.22 -6.04
C LEU A 280 5.10 -45.01 -5.62
N LYS A 281 5.56 -44.22 -4.66
CA LYS A 281 4.87 -42.98 -4.25
C LYS A 281 4.89 -41.93 -5.36
N ASP A 282 6.00 -41.81 -6.08
CA ASP A 282 6.17 -40.85 -7.17
C ASP A 282 5.40 -41.27 -8.42
N LEU A 283 5.30 -42.57 -8.71
CA LEU A 283 4.40 -43.05 -9.77
C LEU A 283 2.93 -42.74 -9.48
N LYS A 284 2.49 -42.83 -8.22
CA LYS A 284 1.10 -42.49 -7.84
C LYS A 284 0.77 -41.01 -8.02
N LEU A 285 1.77 -40.13 -8.02
CA LEU A 285 1.60 -38.71 -8.31
C LEU A 285 1.42 -38.42 -9.81
N CYS A 286 1.62 -39.42 -10.66
CA CYS A 286 1.47 -39.39 -12.11
C CYS A 286 0.32 -40.33 -12.52
N PRO A 287 -0.96 -39.86 -12.47
CA PRO A 287 -2.14 -40.68 -12.68
C PRO A 287 -2.10 -41.53 -13.97
N ARG A 288 -1.63 -40.94 -15.08
CA ARG A 288 -1.63 -41.59 -16.40
C ARG A 288 -0.65 -42.77 -16.43
N ALA A 289 0.57 -42.56 -15.95
CA ALA A 289 1.59 -43.60 -15.87
C ALA A 289 1.22 -44.70 -14.87
N TRP A 290 0.62 -44.34 -13.74
CA TRP A 290 0.14 -45.31 -12.74
C TRP A 290 -0.96 -46.21 -13.31
N VAL A 291 -1.95 -45.64 -14.00
CA VAL A 291 -3.04 -46.40 -14.62
C VAL A 291 -2.51 -47.34 -15.70
N PHE A 292 -1.58 -46.87 -16.53
CA PHE A 292 -0.94 -47.68 -17.56
C PHE A 292 -0.20 -48.89 -16.97
N LEU A 293 0.60 -48.69 -15.92
CA LEU A 293 1.27 -49.78 -15.20
C LEU A 293 0.25 -50.78 -14.62
N ASP A 294 -0.82 -50.27 -14.02
CA ASP A 294 -1.86 -51.08 -13.38
C ASP A 294 -2.58 -52.00 -14.39
N GLN A 295 -2.87 -51.47 -15.59
CA GLN A 295 -3.46 -52.24 -16.68
C GLN A 295 -2.53 -53.35 -17.18
N LEU A 296 -1.25 -53.06 -17.36
CA LEU A 296 -0.27 -54.04 -17.86
C LEU A 296 -0.02 -55.17 -16.87
N VAL A 297 0.09 -54.84 -15.58
CA VAL A 297 0.25 -55.86 -14.52
C VAL A 297 -0.97 -56.79 -14.46
N LEU A 298 -2.19 -56.24 -14.59
CA LEU A 298 -3.42 -57.05 -14.64
C LEU A 298 -3.46 -57.96 -15.88
N ALA A 299 -3.10 -57.43 -17.06
CA ALA A 299 -3.03 -58.21 -18.29
C ALA A 299 -1.99 -59.34 -18.22
N TRP A 300 -0.84 -59.08 -17.60
CA TRP A 300 0.23 -60.06 -17.42
C TRP A 300 -0.19 -61.22 -16.52
N HIS A 301 -0.87 -60.92 -15.40
CA HIS A 301 -1.38 -61.98 -14.50
C HIS A 301 -2.49 -62.82 -15.15
N GLY A 302 -3.35 -62.24 -15.98
CA GLY A 302 -4.42 -62.97 -16.67
C GLY A 302 -3.92 -63.90 -17.79
N LYS A 303 -2.87 -63.53 -18.52
CA LYS A 303 -2.32 -64.35 -19.62
C LYS A 303 -1.39 -65.46 -19.14
N ARG A 304 -0.66 -65.26 -18.04
CA ARG A 304 0.17 -66.30 -17.41
C ARG A 304 -0.67 -67.49 -16.92
N THR A 305 -1.90 -67.25 -16.50
CA THR A 305 -2.84 -68.32 -16.11
C THR A 305 -3.39 -69.12 -17.30
N GLN A 306 -3.26 -68.61 -18.53
CA GLN A 306 -3.77 -69.25 -19.75
C GLN A 306 -2.68 -69.89 -20.63
N GLY A 307 -1.39 -69.71 -20.30
CA GLY A 307 -0.28 -70.35 -21.02
C GLY A 307 0.02 -69.76 -22.41
N GLU A 308 -0.56 -68.61 -22.75
CA GLU A 308 -0.40 -67.97 -24.06
C GLU A 308 0.79 -67.00 -24.12
N GLU A 309 1.46 -66.95 -25.27
CA GLU A 309 2.57 -66.05 -25.57
C GLU A 309 2.07 -64.60 -25.69
N TRP A 310 2.57 -63.70 -24.85
CA TRP A 310 2.10 -62.31 -24.84
C TRP A 310 2.82 -61.45 -25.89
N GLU A 311 2.08 -61.08 -26.95
CA GLU A 311 2.40 -59.94 -27.81
C GLU A 311 1.86 -58.63 -27.21
N LEU A 312 2.70 -57.60 -27.16
CA LEU A 312 2.33 -56.22 -26.86
C LEU A 312 1.46 -55.70 -28.00
N SER A 313 0.15 -55.97 -27.95
CA SER A 313 -0.79 -55.36 -28.88
C SER A 313 -0.79 -53.83 -28.62
N PRO A 314 -0.46 -52.97 -29.60
CA PRO A 314 -0.30 -51.52 -29.43
C PRO A 314 -1.58 -50.77 -29.01
N CYS A 315 -2.71 -51.46 -28.94
CA CYS A 315 -4.04 -50.94 -28.72
C CYS A 315 -4.65 -51.50 -27.43
N VAL A 316 -4.10 -51.10 -26.27
CA VAL A 316 -4.86 -51.19 -25.01
C VAL A 316 -5.89 -50.06 -25.01
N GLN A 317 -7.09 -50.43 -25.45
CA GLN A 317 -8.33 -49.67 -25.63
C GLN A 317 -8.41 -48.31 -24.89
N GLU A 318 -8.36 -47.22 -25.66
CA GLU A 318 -8.67 -45.84 -25.23
C GLU A 318 -9.97 -45.77 -24.41
N GLU A 319 -10.95 -46.63 -24.68
CA GLU A 319 -12.23 -46.70 -23.97
C GLU A 319 -12.11 -47.04 -22.47
N ALA A 320 -11.21 -47.95 -22.11
CA ALA A 320 -10.99 -48.34 -20.70
C ALA A 320 -10.24 -47.24 -19.93
N TYR A 321 -9.34 -46.54 -20.62
CA TYR A 321 -8.63 -45.36 -20.12
C TYR A 321 -9.59 -44.19 -19.90
N ASP A 322 -10.43 -43.88 -20.89
CA ASP A 322 -11.46 -42.85 -20.82
C ASP A 322 -12.46 -43.11 -19.71
N LYS A 323 -12.88 -44.37 -19.54
CA LYS A 323 -13.79 -44.76 -18.46
C LYS A 323 -13.18 -44.48 -17.08
N LYS A 324 -11.90 -44.77 -16.87
CA LYS A 324 -11.21 -44.54 -15.59
C LYS A 324 -10.98 -43.03 -15.34
N MET A 325 -10.67 -42.27 -16.38
CA MET A 325 -10.55 -40.80 -16.29
C MET A 325 -11.89 -40.13 -15.99
N ARG A 326 -12.99 -40.57 -16.62
CA ARG A 326 -14.34 -40.10 -16.28
C ARG A 326 -14.69 -40.38 -14.82
N GLN A 327 -14.32 -41.54 -14.28
CA GLN A 327 -14.53 -41.85 -12.86
C GLN A 327 -13.72 -40.94 -11.92
N VAL A 328 -12.49 -40.58 -12.28
CA VAL A 328 -11.68 -39.62 -11.51
C VAL A 328 -12.33 -38.25 -11.54
N GLN A 329 -12.77 -37.77 -12.71
CA GLN A 329 -13.43 -36.48 -12.85
C GLN A 329 -14.76 -36.42 -12.07
N GLN A 330 -15.58 -37.47 -12.12
CA GLN A 330 -16.81 -37.57 -11.32
C GLN A 330 -16.52 -37.54 -9.82
N ARG A 331 -15.45 -38.21 -9.37
CA ARG A 331 -15.01 -38.14 -7.98
C ARG A 331 -14.54 -36.74 -7.59
N GLU A 332 -13.82 -36.04 -8.47
CA GLU A 332 -13.44 -34.65 -8.24
C GLU A 332 -14.66 -33.73 -8.17
N GLU A 333 -15.65 -33.92 -9.02
CA GLU A 333 -16.88 -33.12 -9.05
C GLU A 333 -17.73 -33.31 -7.80
N THR A 334 -17.91 -34.56 -7.36
CA THR A 334 -18.60 -34.85 -6.09
C THR A 334 -17.87 -34.24 -4.89
N LEU A 335 -16.53 -34.29 -4.87
CA LEU A 335 -15.71 -33.62 -3.85
C LEU A 335 -15.85 -32.09 -3.89
N ILE A 336 -15.89 -31.51 -5.09
CA ILE A 336 -16.11 -30.06 -5.26
C ILE A 336 -17.48 -29.66 -4.70
N GLN A 337 -18.54 -30.40 -5.03
CA GLN A 337 -19.88 -30.16 -4.50
C GLN A 337 -19.94 -30.29 -2.97
N GLN A 338 -19.25 -31.28 -2.41
CA GLN A 338 -19.15 -31.44 -0.96
C GLN A 338 -18.41 -30.27 -0.31
N ILE A 339 -17.33 -29.77 -0.92
CA ILE A 339 -16.59 -28.60 -0.43
C ILE A 339 -17.46 -27.34 -0.47
N SER A 340 -18.20 -27.11 -1.55
CA SER A 340 -19.08 -25.93 -1.66
C SER A 340 -20.19 -25.98 -0.61
N ALA A 341 -20.86 -27.12 -0.44
CA ALA A 341 -21.90 -27.30 0.58
C ALA A 341 -21.33 -27.13 2.01
N ALA A 342 -20.17 -27.71 2.28
CA ALA A 342 -19.49 -27.54 3.57
C ALA A 342 -19.10 -26.08 3.84
N ALA A 343 -18.66 -25.34 2.81
CA ALA A 343 -18.33 -23.93 2.95
C ALA A 343 -19.56 -23.09 3.28
N GLU A 344 -20.72 -23.38 2.67
CA GLU A 344 -21.99 -22.71 2.97
C GLU A 344 -22.45 -22.99 4.40
N GLU A 345 -22.39 -24.24 4.86
CA GLU A 345 -22.73 -24.58 6.24
C GLU A 345 -21.80 -23.93 7.27
N LEU A 346 -20.49 -23.92 7.01
CA LEU A 346 -19.53 -23.25 7.89
C LEU A 346 -19.79 -21.73 7.95
N GLN A 347 -20.17 -21.12 6.82
CA GLN A 347 -20.58 -19.71 6.78
C GLN A 347 -21.88 -19.46 7.53
N ALA A 348 -22.85 -20.38 7.46
CA ALA A 348 -24.11 -20.29 8.20
C ALA A 348 -23.90 -20.39 9.72
N ARG A 349 -22.91 -21.18 10.15
CA ARG A 349 -22.51 -21.30 11.57
C ARG A 349 -21.57 -20.17 12.04
N ASP A 350 -21.30 -19.18 11.19
CA ASP A 350 -20.37 -18.07 11.42
C ASP A 350 -18.93 -18.51 11.80
N VAL A 351 -18.54 -19.72 11.37
CA VAL A 351 -17.18 -20.25 11.54
C VAL A 351 -16.32 -19.81 10.36
N ARG A 352 -15.04 -19.51 10.62
CA ARG A 352 -14.10 -19.16 9.55
C ARG A 352 -13.89 -20.36 8.61
N VAL A 353 -14.21 -20.16 7.34
CA VAL A 353 -13.93 -21.14 6.28
C VAL A 353 -12.44 -21.17 5.99
N THR A 354 -11.73 -22.09 6.64
CA THR A 354 -10.33 -22.41 6.36
C THR A 354 -10.21 -23.78 5.70
N LYS A 355 -9.04 -24.08 5.13
CA LYS A 355 -8.77 -25.39 4.52
C LYS A 355 -8.86 -26.50 5.57
N GLU A 356 -8.42 -26.20 6.78
CA GLU A 356 -8.45 -27.07 7.95
C GLU A 356 -9.90 -27.28 8.41
N ALA A 357 -10.72 -26.23 8.47
CA ALA A 357 -12.12 -26.33 8.85
C ALA A 357 -12.93 -27.16 7.83
N LEU A 358 -12.70 -26.95 6.54
CA LEU A 358 -13.34 -27.73 5.47
C LEU A 358 -12.91 -29.20 5.52
N ALA A 359 -11.62 -29.47 5.70
CA ALA A 359 -11.10 -30.84 5.82
C ALA A 359 -11.66 -31.55 7.07
N GLY A 360 -11.72 -30.85 8.20
CA GLY A 360 -12.32 -31.36 9.44
C GLY A 360 -13.82 -31.64 9.29
N PHE A 361 -14.56 -30.73 8.63
CA PHE A 361 -15.99 -30.88 8.38
C PHE A 361 -16.29 -32.10 7.50
N LEU A 362 -15.51 -32.28 6.42
CA LEU A 362 -15.63 -33.41 5.50
C LEU A 362 -15.07 -34.72 6.07
N LYS A 363 -14.38 -34.68 7.23
CA LYS A 363 -13.63 -35.81 7.81
C LYS A 363 -12.62 -36.42 6.83
N VAL A 364 -12.03 -35.59 5.98
CA VAL A 364 -11.03 -35.99 4.97
C VAL A 364 -9.71 -35.29 5.28
N SER A 365 -8.57 -35.98 5.08
CA SER A 365 -7.27 -35.35 5.28
C SER A 365 -7.01 -34.26 4.23
N ILE A 366 -6.37 -33.17 4.66
CA ILE A 366 -5.98 -32.07 3.76
C ILE A 366 -5.10 -32.57 2.60
N GLY A 367 -4.24 -33.57 2.87
CA GLY A 367 -3.40 -34.20 1.84
C GLY A 367 -4.23 -34.88 0.74
N LYS A 368 -5.33 -35.55 1.10
CA LYS A 368 -6.22 -36.21 0.14
C LYS A 368 -6.99 -35.20 -0.71
N LEU A 369 -7.38 -34.05 -0.15
CA LEU A 369 -8.01 -32.96 -0.91
C LEU A 369 -7.04 -32.26 -1.88
N LYS A 370 -5.75 -32.17 -1.52
CA LYS A 370 -4.69 -31.56 -2.35
C LYS A 370 -4.18 -32.47 -3.47
N LEU A 371 -4.54 -33.76 -3.46
CA LEU A 371 -4.11 -34.75 -4.45
C LEU A 371 -4.68 -34.43 -5.84
N TYR A 372 -5.89 -33.88 -5.88
CA TYR A 372 -6.64 -33.61 -7.10
C TYR A 372 -6.49 -32.12 -7.50
N PRO A 373 -5.94 -31.80 -8.69
CA PRO A 373 -5.67 -30.42 -9.10
C PRO A 373 -6.92 -29.53 -9.13
N ARG A 374 -8.05 -30.03 -9.69
CA ARG A 374 -9.32 -29.27 -9.76
C ARG A 374 -9.88 -28.98 -8.36
N VAL A 375 -9.86 -29.98 -7.48
CA VAL A 375 -10.33 -29.87 -6.09
C VAL A 375 -9.47 -28.86 -5.32
N ARG A 376 -8.14 -28.92 -5.49
CA ARG A 376 -7.21 -27.97 -4.85
C ARG A 376 -7.47 -26.53 -5.30
N ALA A 377 -7.65 -26.30 -6.60
CA ALA A 377 -7.95 -24.97 -7.13
C ALA A 377 -9.28 -24.44 -6.58
N HIS A 378 -10.32 -25.27 -6.54
CA HIS A 378 -11.62 -24.90 -5.98
C HIS A 378 -11.54 -24.61 -4.47
N LEU A 379 -10.78 -25.41 -3.71
CA LEU A 379 -10.57 -25.21 -2.29
C LEU A 379 -9.80 -23.90 -1.99
N ASP A 380 -8.85 -23.54 -2.84
CA ASP A 380 -8.15 -22.25 -2.73
C ASP A 380 -9.08 -21.06 -3.07
N GLN A 381 -9.96 -21.23 -4.05
CA GLN A 381 -10.92 -20.20 -4.44
C GLN A 381 -12.01 -19.99 -3.38
N THR A 382 -12.64 -21.05 -2.89
CA THR A 382 -13.69 -21.00 -1.86
C THR A 382 -13.22 -20.32 -0.57
N VAL A 383 -11.99 -20.58 -0.13
CA VAL A 383 -11.40 -19.90 1.04
C VAL A 383 -11.18 -18.40 0.77
N LYS A 384 -10.77 -18.02 -0.44
CA LYS A 384 -10.63 -16.60 -0.81
C LYS A 384 -11.98 -15.90 -0.81
N ASP A 385 -12.96 -16.49 -1.49
CA ASP A 385 -14.31 -15.93 -1.62
C ASP A 385 -14.97 -15.78 -0.25
N ALA A 386 -14.82 -16.78 0.62
CA ALA A 386 -15.34 -16.74 1.99
C ALA A 386 -14.67 -15.63 2.83
N LYS A 387 -13.36 -15.44 2.67
CA LYS A 387 -12.63 -14.36 3.36
C LYS A 387 -13.07 -12.99 2.89
N GLU A 388 -13.30 -12.80 1.60
CA GLU A 388 -13.80 -11.55 1.02
C GLU A 388 -15.24 -11.26 1.46
N LYS A 389 -16.13 -12.26 1.41
CA LYS A 389 -17.50 -12.15 1.94
C LYS A 389 -17.50 -11.76 3.41
N GLN A 390 -16.65 -12.38 4.23
CA GLN A 390 -16.55 -12.04 5.65
C GLN A 390 -16.00 -10.61 5.88
N PHE A 391 -15.04 -10.18 5.07
CA PHE A 391 -14.54 -8.80 5.11
C PHE A 391 -15.65 -7.80 4.82
N ASN A 392 -16.42 -8.04 3.74
CA ASN A 392 -17.54 -7.18 3.35
C ASN A 392 -18.64 -7.14 4.42
N ARG A 393 -19.02 -8.28 5.02
CA ARG A 393 -20.00 -8.31 6.13
C ARG A 393 -19.54 -7.51 7.34
N ARG A 394 -18.25 -7.57 7.69
CA ARG A 394 -17.69 -6.77 8.79
C ARG A 394 -17.70 -5.28 8.46
N GLU A 395 -17.39 -4.93 7.22
CA GLU A 395 -17.45 -3.55 6.73
C GLU A 395 -18.89 -3.01 6.76
N GLU A 396 -19.87 -3.80 6.33
CA GLU A 396 -21.31 -3.47 6.41
C GLU A 396 -21.76 -3.28 7.86
N GLY A 397 -21.39 -4.20 8.76
CA GLY A 397 -21.70 -4.06 10.18
C GLY A 397 -21.05 -2.82 10.81
N LEU A 398 -19.87 -2.40 10.33
CA LEU A 398 -19.21 -1.18 10.78
C LEU A 398 -19.90 0.07 10.23
N LEU A 399 -20.36 0.05 8.99
CA LEU A 399 -21.14 1.14 8.39
C LEU A 399 -22.40 1.46 9.19
N ILE A 400 -23.19 0.43 9.53
CA ILE A 400 -24.41 0.59 10.35
C ILE A 400 -24.07 1.22 11.70
N ARG A 401 -22.98 0.78 12.34
CA ARG A 401 -22.55 1.35 13.62
C ARG A 401 -22.12 2.81 13.49
N ILE A 402 -21.47 3.17 12.38
CA ILE A 402 -21.04 4.55 12.11
C ILE A 402 -22.25 5.45 11.91
N GLU A 403 -23.26 5.01 11.16
CA GLU A 403 -24.51 5.76 10.98
C GLU A 403 -25.19 6.02 12.33
N LEU A 404 -25.33 4.98 13.16
CA LEU A 404 -25.86 5.13 14.52
C LEU A 404 -24.99 6.05 15.39
N ALA A 405 -23.67 5.96 15.28
CA ALA A 405 -22.75 6.81 16.03
C ALA A 405 -22.88 8.29 15.64
N VAL A 406 -23.06 8.57 14.35
CA VAL A 406 -23.27 9.93 13.84
C VAL A 406 -24.61 10.47 14.35
N GLN A 407 -25.69 9.69 14.27
CA GLN A 407 -26.99 10.10 14.82
C GLN A 407 -26.92 10.39 16.32
N GLN A 408 -26.18 9.59 17.08
CA GLN A 408 -25.97 9.83 18.51
C GLN A 408 -25.17 11.11 18.79
N LEU A 409 -24.12 11.38 18.00
CA LEU A 409 -23.34 12.61 18.14
C LEU A 409 -24.18 13.85 17.78
N GLU A 410 -24.99 13.76 16.73
CA GLU A 410 -25.94 14.82 16.34
C GLU A 410 -26.98 15.06 17.43
N ALA A 411 -27.58 14.01 17.99
CA ALA A 411 -28.54 14.12 19.10
C ALA A 411 -27.92 14.73 20.37
N GLN A 412 -26.64 14.47 20.63
CA GLN A 412 -25.89 15.06 21.75
C GLN A 412 -25.38 16.48 21.45
N GLY A 413 -25.59 17.00 20.22
CA GLY A 413 -25.06 18.29 19.80
C GLY A 413 -23.52 18.36 19.76
N LYS A 414 -22.84 17.21 19.75
CA LYS A 414 -21.37 17.13 19.66
C LYS A 414 -20.93 17.21 18.21
N SER A 415 -19.75 17.78 17.96
CA SER A 415 -19.20 17.87 16.62
C SER A 415 -18.93 16.48 16.02
N VAL A 416 -19.52 16.21 14.86
CA VAL A 416 -19.33 14.97 14.12
C VAL A 416 -17.99 15.02 13.38
N ILE A 417 -16.92 14.58 14.04
CA ILE A 417 -15.57 14.45 13.47
C ILE A 417 -15.15 12.97 13.47
N ALA A 418 -14.27 12.56 12.55
CA ALA A 418 -13.77 11.17 12.47
C ALA A 418 -13.28 10.63 13.82
N ARG A 419 -12.64 11.49 14.62
CA ARG A 419 -12.10 11.13 15.94
C ARG A 419 -13.21 10.82 16.95
N SER A 420 -14.22 11.68 17.04
CA SER A 420 -15.41 11.46 17.88
C SER A 420 -16.23 10.26 17.46
N ILE A 421 -16.34 9.97 16.15
CA ILE A 421 -16.97 8.74 15.65
C ILE A 421 -16.17 7.51 16.12
N ALA A 422 -14.85 7.54 15.99
CA ALA A 422 -13.99 6.43 16.42
C ALA A 422 -14.02 6.22 17.94
N GLU A 423 -14.02 7.30 18.72
CA GLU A 423 -14.15 7.29 20.18
C GLU A 423 -15.46 6.66 20.63
N LEU A 424 -16.59 7.05 20.02
CA LEU A 424 -17.90 6.50 20.33
C LEU A 424 -18.04 5.02 19.94
N LEU A 425 -17.32 4.59 18.90
CA LEU A 425 -17.26 3.19 18.47
C LEU A 425 -16.22 2.35 19.22
N HIS A 426 -15.44 2.96 20.13
CA HIS A 426 -14.33 2.32 20.85
C HIS A 426 -13.31 1.62 19.92
N ILE A 427 -13.02 2.25 18.77
CA ILE A 427 -12.01 1.75 17.82
C ILE A 427 -10.93 2.80 17.56
N PRO A 428 -9.72 2.39 17.14
CA PRO A 428 -8.70 3.34 16.70
C PRO A 428 -9.19 4.12 15.48
N TRP A 429 -8.95 5.43 15.43
CA TRP A 429 -9.35 6.25 14.27
C TRP A 429 -8.76 5.75 12.94
N ASN A 430 -7.56 5.17 12.96
CA ASN A 430 -6.92 4.56 11.80
C ASN A 430 -7.71 3.36 11.24
N SER A 431 -8.49 2.68 12.07
CA SER A 431 -9.31 1.53 11.65
C SER A 431 -10.45 1.94 10.74
N LEU A 432 -10.94 3.19 10.84
CA LEU A 432 -11.94 3.73 9.90
C LEU A 432 -11.39 3.86 8.47
N LYS A 433 -10.08 4.04 8.32
CA LYS A 433 -9.39 4.15 7.03
C LYS A 433 -9.06 2.79 6.40
N TYR A 434 -9.02 1.74 7.21
CA TYR A 434 -8.69 0.39 6.75
C TYR A 434 -9.78 -0.20 5.84
N TYR A 435 -11.04 0.19 6.08
CA TYR A 435 -12.20 -0.23 5.31
C TYR A 435 -12.54 0.81 4.23
N PRO A 436 -12.39 0.49 2.93
CA PRO A 436 -12.50 1.47 1.85
C PRO A 436 -13.87 2.14 1.77
N ARG A 437 -14.97 1.39 1.87
CA ARG A 437 -16.34 1.91 1.77
C ARG A 437 -16.66 2.74 3.00
N THR A 438 -16.26 2.26 4.17
CA THR A 438 -16.40 3.00 5.43
C THR A 438 -15.76 4.38 5.35
N TRP A 439 -14.53 4.45 4.84
CA TRP A 439 -13.83 5.72 4.73
C TRP A 439 -14.49 6.71 3.77
N VAL A 440 -15.08 6.22 2.67
CA VAL A 440 -15.85 7.05 1.73
C VAL A 440 -17.05 7.68 2.43
N VAL A 441 -17.84 6.88 3.14
CA VAL A 441 -19.04 7.36 3.87
C VAL A 441 -18.64 8.36 4.95
N VAL A 442 -17.64 8.04 5.77
CA VAL A 442 -17.14 8.97 6.79
C VAL A 442 -16.68 10.28 6.16
N LYS A 443 -15.93 10.24 5.06
CA LYS A 443 -15.47 11.46 4.39
C LYS A 443 -16.63 12.32 3.89
N GLN A 444 -17.67 11.70 3.33
CA GLN A 444 -18.87 12.40 2.86
C GLN A 444 -19.61 13.06 4.02
N ILE A 445 -19.82 12.34 5.12
CA ILE A 445 -20.44 12.89 6.33
C ILE A 445 -19.64 14.09 6.83
N LEU A 446 -18.31 13.99 6.89
CA LEU A 446 -17.47 15.09 7.35
C LEU A 446 -17.54 16.32 6.45
N SER A 447 -17.63 16.16 5.13
CA SER A 447 -17.84 17.30 4.22
C SER A 447 -19.20 17.95 4.42
N GLU A 448 -20.26 17.16 4.54
CA GLU A 448 -21.62 17.68 4.77
C GLU A 448 -21.71 18.46 6.10
N GLN A 449 -21.05 17.97 7.15
CA GLN A 449 -21.02 18.64 8.45
C GLN A 449 -20.21 19.94 8.42
N ALA A 450 -19.11 19.97 7.66
CA ALA A 450 -18.34 21.20 7.44
C ALA A 450 -19.18 22.26 6.70
N GLU A 451 -19.93 21.86 5.67
CA GLU A 451 -20.84 22.74 4.93
C GLU A 451 -21.98 23.25 5.81
N ARG A 452 -22.64 22.37 6.58
CA ARG A 452 -23.66 22.78 7.57
C ARG A 452 -23.13 23.75 8.60
N GLY A 453 -21.88 23.55 9.06
CA GLY A 453 -21.22 24.47 9.99
C GLY A 453 -20.97 25.85 9.39
N VAL A 454 -20.53 25.91 8.12
CA VAL A 454 -20.36 27.17 7.38
C VAL A 454 -21.71 27.87 7.18
N GLN A 455 -22.73 27.15 6.72
CA GLN A 455 -24.09 27.69 6.53
C GLN A 455 -24.69 28.19 7.85
N SER A 456 -24.53 27.46 8.95
CA SER A 456 -25.03 27.88 10.28
C SER A 456 -24.32 29.13 10.80
N ARG A 457 -23.00 29.24 10.57
CA ARG A 457 -22.23 30.43 10.93
C ARG A 457 -22.65 31.63 10.08
N GLU A 458 -22.88 31.42 8.79
CA GLU A 458 -23.34 32.46 7.87
C GLU A 458 -24.76 32.92 8.23
N ALA A 459 -25.68 31.99 8.51
CA ALA A 459 -27.03 32.29 8.97
C ALA A 459 -27.04 33.09 10.29
N ARG A 460 -26.16 32.76 11.25
CA ARG A 460 -25.99 33.56 12.47
C ARG A 460 -25.53 34.98 12.19
N LEU A 461 -24.58 35.16 11.27
CA LEU A 461 -24.10 36.49 10.90
C LEU A 461 -25.17 37.29 10.16
N VAL A 462 -25.94 36.66 9.29
CA VAL A 462 -27.11 37.24 8.64
C VAL A 462 -28.15 37.67 9.66
N ALA A 463 -28.51 36.81 10.61
CA ALA A 463 -29.48 37.12 11.66
C ALA A 463 -29.00 38.29 12.54
N LEU A 464 -27.71 38.29 12.92
CA LEU A 464 -27.10 39.36 13.70
C LEU A 464 -27.17 40.69 12.94
N VAL A 465 -26.74 40.72 11.68
CA VAL A 465 -26.78 41.93 10.84
C VAL A 465 -28.22 42.42 10.64
N LYS A 466 -29.18 41.53 10.37
CA LYS A 466 -30.61 41.90 10.28
C LYS A 466 -31.12 42.53 11.57
N SER A 467 -30.80 41.95 12.72
CA SER A 467 -31.22 42.49 14.02
C SER A 467 -30.60 43.86 14.31
N SER A 468 -29.35 44.09 13.92
CA SER A 468 -28.67 45.38 14.07
C SER A 468 -29.20 46.45 13.13
N VAL A 469 -29.53 46.08 11.88
CA VAL A 469 -30.20 46.97 10.93
C VAL A 469 -31.57 47.39 11.44
N GLU A 470 -32.37 46.45 11.95
CA GLU A 470 -33.70 46.75 12.50
C GLU A 470 -33.63 47.63 13.75
N ARG A 471 -32.60 47.42 14.59
CA ARG A 471 -32.31 48.28 15.74
C ARG A 471 -31.94 49.70 15.32
N LEU A 472 -31.07 49.86 14.31
CA LEU A 472 -30.70 51.16 13.75
C LEU A 472 -31.91 51.91 13.14
N ARG A 473 -32.80 51.17 12.45
CA ARG A 473 -34.06 51.73 11.95
C ARG A 473 -34.94 52.24 13.09
N SER A 474 -35.10 51.42 14.12
CA SER A 474 -35.94 51.75 15.28
C SER A 474 -35.40 52.94 16.09
N SER A 475 -34.08 53.15 16.09
CA SER A 475 -33.44 54.31 16.75
C SER A 475 -33.32 55.55 15.87
N GLY A 476 -33.74 55.49 14.60
CA GLY A 476 -33.65 56.61 13.65
C GLY A 476 -32.22 56.92 13.18
N GLU A 477 -31.27 56.02 13.41
CA GLU A 477 -29.87 56.20 12.99
C GLU A 477 -29.66 55.77 11.53
N PRO A 478 -28.70 56.37 10.80
CA PRO A 478 -28.43 56.02 9.42
C PRO A 478 -27.91 54.59 9.29
N VAL A 479 -28.61 53.77 8.51
CA VAL A 479 -28.21 52.40 8.18
C VAL A 479 -27.12 52.46 7.11
N ASN A 480 -25.86 52.44 7.54
CA ASN A 480 -24.71 52.40 6.65
C ASN A 480 -23.73 51.30 7.10
N TYR A 481 -22.81 50.92 6.21
CA TYR A 481 -21.85 49.86 6.50
C TYR A 481 -20.99 50.11 7.75
N ARG A 482 -20.77 51.38 8.12
CA ARG A 482 -19.95 51.78 9.26
C ARG A 482 -20.71 51.62 10.58
N THR A 483 -21.95 52.09 10.65
CA THR A 483 -22.82 51.97 11.83
C THR A 483 -23.18 50.51 12.12
N VAL A 484 -23.45 49.71 11.08
CA VAL A 484 -23.66 48.26 11.23
C VAL A 484 -22.38 47.54 11.67
N SER A 485 -21.21 47.95 11.16
CA SER A 485 -19.91 47.38 11.58
C SER A 485 -19.60 47.68 13.04
N GLU A 486 -19.88 48.91 13.49
CA GLU A 486 -19.68 49.35 14.88
C GLU A 486 -20.62 48.62 15.86
N LEU A 487 -21.88 48.38 15.47
CA LEU A 487 -22.84 47.65 16.30
C LEU A 487 -22.64 46.13 16.35
N THR A 488 -22.17 45.52 15.26
CA THR A 488 -22.01 44.05 15.17
C THR A 488 -20.59 43.57 15.48
N GLY A 489 -19.60 44.47 15.45
CA GLY A 489 -18.17 44.13 15.52
C GLY A 489 -17.65 43.42 14.26
N ILE A 490 -18.46 43.30 13.20
CA ILE A 490 -18.05 42.70 11.92
C ILE A 490 -17.40 43.77 11.07
N SER A 491 -16.23 43.49 10.48
CA SER A 491 -15.54 44.49 9.66
C SER A 491 -16.34 44.86 8.39
N VAL A 492 -16.26 46.13 7.99
CA VAL A 492 -16.86 46.64 6.74
C VAL A 492 -16.43 45.82 5.51
N ARG A 493 -15.18 45.34 5.48
CA ARG A 493 -14.67 44.47 4.41
C ARG A 493 -15.40 43.12 4.36
N THR A 494 -15.72 42.55 5.53
CA THR A 494 -16.47 41.29 5.63
C THR A 494 -17.93 41.46 5.22
N LEU A 495 -18.56 42.59 5.59
CA LEU A 495 -19.93 42.92 5.19
C LEU A 495 -20.06 43.05 3.66
N ARG A 496 -19.07 43.64 2.98
CA ARG A 496 -19.07 43.80 1.52
C ARG A 496 -18.67 42.56 0.72
N ARG A 497 -17.88 41.66 1.30
CA ARG A 497 -17.38 40.47 0.59
C ARG A 497 -18.35 39.30 0.61
N ARG A 498 -19.31 39.26 1.54
CA ARG A 498 -20.29 38.18 1.62
C ARG A 498 -21.58 38.61 0.97
N ASN A 499 -21.94 37.95 -0.13
CA ASN A 499 -23.09 38.31 -0.97
C ASN A 499 -24.39 38.41 -0.17
N LEU A 500 -24.65 37.46 0.75
CA LEU A 500 -25.86 37.48 1.58
C LEU A 500 -25.93 38.69 2.55
N LEU A 501 -24.79 39.19 3.02
CA LEU A 501 -24.74 40.38 3.88
C LEU A 501 -24.82 41.67 3.07
N LEU A 502 -24.25 41.66 1.86
CA LEU A 502 -24.32 42.76 0.91
C LEU A 502 -25.76 42.98 0.44
N GLU A 503 -26.47 41.92 0.08
CA GLU A 503 -27.88 41.96 -0.32
C GLU A 503 -28.77 42.58 0.77
N ILE A 504 -28.59 42.18 2.04
CA ILE A 504 -29.31 42.78 3.18
C ILE A 504 -29.01 44.28 3.35
N MET A 505 -27.78 44.70 3.06
CA MET A 505 -27.35 46.10 3.15
C MET A 505 -27.76 46.93 1.91
N GLU A 506 -28.11 46.27 0.79
CA GLU A 506 -28.56 46.91 -0.45
C GLU A 506 -30.09 46.99 -0.54
N GLU A 507 -30.81 46.00 -0.02
CA GLU A 507 -32.26 46.01 0.13
C GLU A 507 -32.75 47.04 1.16
N THR A 508 -31.87 47.53 2.04
CA THR A 508 -32.21 48.63 2.94
C THR A 508 -32.22 49.95 2.16
N PRO A 509 -33.37 50.66 2.07
CA PRO A 509 -33.40 51.97 1.41
C PRO A 509 -32.42 52.88 2.14
N LYS A 510 -31.46 53.44 1.40
CA LYS A 510 -30.59 54.49 1.91
C LYS A 510 -31.51 55.66 2.26
N ASN A 511 -31.79 55.87 3.55
CA ASN A 511 -32.53 57.05 3.98
C ASN A 511 -31.82 58.28 3.41
N PRO A 512 -32.48 59.09 2.58
CA PRO A 512 -31.91 60.34 2.14
C PRO A 512 -31.97 61.28 3.34
N LEU A 513 -30.80 61.63 3.86
CA LEU A 513 -30.58 62.93 4.47
C LEU A 513 -29.70 63.72 3.52
#